data_AF-A0A662REU6-F1
#
_entry.id   AF-A0A662REU6-F1
#
_cell.length_a   1.000
_cell.length_b   1.000
_cell.length_c   1.000
_cell.angle_alpha   90.00
_cell.angle_beta   90.00
_cell.angle_gamma   90.00
#
_symmetry.space_group_name_H-M   'P 1'
#
loop_
_entity.id
_entity.type
_entity.pdbx_description
1 polymer ?
#
loop_
_entity_poly.entity_id
_entity_poly.type
_entity_poly.pdbx_seq_one_letter_code
_entity_poly.pdbx_strand_id
1 'polypeptide(L)' 'MSSEISVYEKQLIHEIEETPHEYLPNLLQIVRLFRESVVVKSAEDSFRQGWKEALAGETRPVSELWDGIDAE' A
#
# COMPACT_ATOMS: atom_id res chain seq x y z
N MET A 1 -17.19 -14.88 2.03
CA MET A 1 -15.83 -14.37 2.32
C MET A 1 -14.73 -15.39 2.03
N SER A 2 -14.53 -16.45 2.82
CA SER A 2 -13.44 -17.42 2.54
C SER A 2 -13.58 -18.18 1.20
N SER A 3 -14.83 -18.40 0.76
CA SER A 3 -15.14 -18.99 -0.54
C SER A 3 -14.89 -18.03 -1.71
N GLU A 4 -15.09 -16.73 -1.52
CA GLU A 4 -14.96 -15.70 -2.56
C GLU A 4 -13.48 -15.40 -2.85
N ILE A 5 -12.65 -15.34 -1.79
CA ILE A 5 -11.19 -15.21 -1.94
C ILE A 5 -10.64 -16.34 -2.81
N SER A 6 -11.08 -17.58 -2.54
CA SER A 6 -10.68 -18.75 -3.33
C SER A 6 -11.14 -18.70 -4.80
N VAL A 7 -12.24 -18.01 -5.12
CA VAL A 7 -12.71 -17.84 -6.50
C VAL A 7 -11.81 -16.88 -7.28
N TYR A 8 -11.43 -15.75 -6.68
CA TYR A 8 -10.54 -14.77 -7.33
C TYR A 8 -9.11 -15.31 -7.50
N GLU A 9 -8.59 -16.06 -6.51
CA GLU A 9 -7.28 -16.70 -6.62
C GLU A 9 -7.21 -17.67 -7.82
N LYS A 10 -8.25 -18.48 -8.02
CA LYS A 10 -8.31 -19.41 -9.16
C LYS A 10 -8.37 -18.70 -10.50
N GLN A 11 -9.12 -17.61 -10.59
CA GLN A 11 -9.18 -16.80 -11.82
C GLN A 11 -7.83 -16.15 -12.11
N LEU A 12 -7.15 -15.60 -11.10
CA LEU A 12 -5.83 -15.01 -11.25
C LEU A 12 -4.79 -16.03 -11.74
N ILE A 13 -4.81 -17.26 -11.20
CA ILE A 13 -3.93 -18.33 -11.67
C ILE A 13 -4.18 -18.62 -13.15
N HIS A 14 -5.44 -18.77 -13.55
CA HIS A 14 -5.80 -19.05 -14.93
C HIS A 14 -5.32 -17.95 -15.90
N GLU A 15 -5.54 -16.67 -15.57
CA GLU A 15 -5.06 -15.55 -16.39
C GLU A 15 -3.53 -15.50 -16.50
N ILE A 16 -2.81 -15.87 -15.44
CA ILE A 16 -1.34 -15.95 -15.46
C ILE A 16 -0.87 -17.10 -16.37
N GLU A 17 -1.56 -18.24 -16.34
CA GLU A 17 -1.23 -19.40 -17.18
C GLU A 17 -1.46 -19.13 -18.67
N GLU A 18 -2.51 -18.37 -19.01
CA GLU A 18 -2.82 -17.99 -20.41
C GLU A 18 -1.95 -16.80 -20.91
N THR A 19 -1.21 -16.13 -20.03
CA THR A 19 -0.33 -15.01 -20.41
C THR A 19 0.90 -15.52 -21.16
N PRO A 20 1.22 -14.99 -22.37
CA PRO A 20 2.42 -15.40 -23.09
C PRO A 20 3.69 -15.14 -22.28
N HIS A 21 4.62 -16.10 -22.30
CA HIS A 21 5.82 -16.10 -21.45
C HIS A 21 6.65 -14.81 -21.52
N GLU A 22 6.69 -14.16 -22.69
CA GLU A 22 7.43 -12.90 -22.91
C GLU A 22 6.89 -11.72 -22.08
N TYR A 23 5.63 -11.76 -21.65
CA TYR A 23 5.00 -10.70 -20.84
C TYR A 23 5.01 -11.01 -19.33
N LEU A 24 5.34 -12.24 -18.91
CA LEU A 24 5.37 -12.62 -17.49
C LEU A 24 6.27 -11.72 -16.62
N PRO A 25 7.45 -11.26 -17.08
CA PRO A 25 8.26 -10.32 -16.29
C PRO A 25 7.54 -9.00 -16.01
N ASN A 26 6.82 -8.47 -17.00
CA ASN A 26 6.05 -7.22 -16.86
C ASN A 26 4.85 -7.43 -15.92
N LEU A 27 4.13 -8.56 -16.07
CA LEU A 27 3.02 -8.90 -15.19
C LEU A 27 3.48 -9.03 -13.73
N LEU A 28 4.63 -9.67 -13.49
CA LEU A 28 5.24 -9.76 -12.15
C LEU A 28 5.56 -8.39 -11.57
N GLN A 29 6.05 -7.45 -12.38
CA GLN A 29 6.32 -6.08 -11.94
C GLN A 29 5.03 -5.35 -11.55
N ILE A 30 3.96 -5.49 -12.33
CA ILE A 30 2.65 -4.91 -12.02
C ILE A 30 2.13 -5.44 -10.68
N VAL A 31 2.18 -6.76 -10.46
CA VAL A 31 1.71 -7.38 -9.20
C VAL A 31 2.52 -6.88 -8.00
N ARG A 32 3.84 -6.70 -8.15
CA ARG A 32 4.70 -6.15 -7.09
C ARG A 32 4.32 -4.71 -6.75
N LEU A 33 4.17 -3.86 -7.77
CA LEU A 33 3.77 -2.46 -7.60
C LEU A 33 2.39 -2.35 -6.96
N PHE A 34 1.44 -3.19 -7.41
CA PHE A 34 0.10 -3.23 -6.80
C PHE A 34 0.19 -3.61 -5.33
N ARG A 35 0.94 -4.67 -4.99
CA ARG A 35 1.16 -5.07 -3.59
C ARG A 35 1.77 -3.95 -2.76
N GLU A 36 2.78 -3.26 -3.27
CA GLU A 36 3.40 -2.11 -2.60
C GLU A 36 2.42 -0.95 -2.41
N SER A 37 1.48 -0.76 -3.35
CA SER A 37 0.47 0.30 -3.25
C SER A 37 -0.63 0.02 -2.23
N VAL A 38 -1.00 -1.25 -2.04
CA VAL A 38 -2.05 -1.65 -1.08
C VAL A 38 -1.48 -1.99 0.30
N VAL A 39 -0.20 -2.37 0.36
CA VAL A 39 0.53 -2.48 1.62
C VAL A 39 0.82 -1.05 2.08
N VAL A 40 -0.04 -0.55 2.97
CA VAL A 40 0.20 0.66 3.76
C VAL A 40 1.66 0.64 4.23
N LYS A 41 2.37 1.77 4.06
CA LYS A 41 3.77 1.93 4.52
C LYS A 41 3.91 1.19 5.84
N SER A 42 4.85 0.24 5.91
CA SER A 42 5.00 -0.56 7.11
C SER A 42 5.08 0.36 8.32
N ALA A 43 4.61 -0.09 9.49
CA ALA A 43 4.73 0.72 10.70
C ALA A 43 6.20 1.18 10.87
N GLU A 44 7.16 0.32 10.51
CA GLU A 44 8.59 0.65 10.44
C GLU A 44 8.91 1.82 9.50
N ASP A 45 8.43 1.81 8.26
CA ASP A 45 8.68 2.90 7.29
C ASP A 45 8.02 4.21 7.74
N SER A 46 6.83 4.12 8.31
CA SER A 46 6.10 5.26 8.88
C SER A 46 6.85 5.86 10.07
N PHE A 47 7.35 5.01 10.98
CA PHE A 47 8.18 5.43 12.11
C PHE A 47 9.50 6.04 11.66
N ARG A 48 10.19 5.41 10.69
CA ARG A 48 11.47 5.89 10.17
C ARG A 48 11.33 7.27 9.52
N GLN A 49 10.23 7.49 8.79
CA GLN A 49 9.94 8.78 8.18
C GLN A 49 9.58 9.83 9.25
N GLY A 50 8.64 9.51 10.16
CA GLY A 50 8.27 10.42 11.24
C GLY A 50 9.44 10.78 12.16
N TRP A 51 10.39 9.85 12.36
CA TRP A 51 11.61 10.12 13.12
C TRP A 51 12.54 11.14 12.43
N LYS A 52 12.66 11.07 11.10
CA LYS A 52 13.44 12.05 10.33
C LYS A 52 12.78 13.44 10.35
N GLU A 53 11.46 13.49 10.17
CA GLU A 53 10.68 14.73 10.22
C GLU A 53 10.78 15.40 11.60
N ALA A 54 10.70 14.60 12.68
CA ALA A 54 10.90 15.08 14.04
C ALA A 54 12.30 15.67 14.27
N LEU A 55 13.35 14.99 13.79
CA LEU A 55 14.73 15.48 13.88
C LEU A 55 14.97 16.74 13.04
N ALA A 56 14.27 16.88 11.90
CA ALA A 56 14.34 18.06 11.04
C ALA A 56 13.51 19.24 11.57
N GLY A 57 12.72 19.05 12.63
CA GLY A 57 11.82 20.06 13.18
C GLY A 57 10.55 20.26 12.35
N GLU A 58 10.25 19.37 11.41
CA GLU A 58 9.04 19.35 10.57
C GLU A 58 7.84 18.82 11.37
N THR A 59 7.61 19.40 12.54
CA THR A 59 6.53 19.02 13.46
C THR A 59 5.56 20.17 13.62
N ARG A 60 4.32 19.85 14.00
CA ARG A 60 3.32 20.85 14.38
C ARG A 60 2.96 20.68 15.85
N PRO A 61 2.70 21.76 16.59
CA PRO A 61 2.18 21.69 17.95
C PRO A 61 0.87 20.90 18.00
N VAL A 62 0.71 20.10 19.06
CA VAL A 62 -0.53 19.32 19.27
C VAL A 62 -1.75 20.24 19.41
N SER A 63 -1.57 21.46 19.88
CA SER A 63 -2.63 22.47 19.98
C SER A 63 -3.23 22.85 18.62
N GLU A 64 -2.46 22.74 17.53
CA GLU A 64 -2.88 23.11 16.18
C GLU A 64 -3.53 21.94 15.43
N LEU A 65 -3.59 20.74 16.04
CA LEU A 65 -4.10 19.53 15.38
C LEU A 65 -5.58 19.65 14.96
N TRP A 66 -6.34 20.45 15.69
CA TRP A 66 -7.78 20.64 15.49
C TRP A 66 -8.12 21.94 14.76
N ASP A 67 -7.12 22.72 14.34
CA ASP A 67 -7.34 23.99 13.65
C ASP A 67 -8.04 23.74 12.30
N GLY A 68 -9.22 24.33 12.12
CA GLY A 68 -10.03 24.20 10.90
C GLY A 68 -10.83 22.90 10.80
N ILE A 69 -10.81 22.05 11.83
CA ILE A 69 -11.78 20.97 12.02
C ILE A 69 -12.85 21.50 12.98
N ASP A 70 -13.74 22.36 12.47
CA ASP A 70 -14.93 22.76 13.22
C ASP A 70 -15.82 21.52 13.42
N ALA A 71 -15.88 21.03 14.65
CA ALA A 71 -16.92 20.13 15.10
C ALA A 71 -18.16 20.97 15.46
N GLU A 72 -18.94 21.38 14.47
CA GLU A 72 -20.36 21.71 14.69
C GLU A 72 -21.21 20.43 14.77
#